data_AF-A0ABD6UA33-F1
#
_entry.id   AF-A0ABD6UA33-F1
#
_cell.length_a   1.000
_cell.length_b   1.000
_cell.length_c   1.000
_cell.angle_alpha   90.00
_cell.angle_beta   90.00
_cell.angle_gamma   90.00
#
_symmetry.space_group_name_H-M   'P 1'
#
loop_
_entity.id
_entity.type
_entity.pdbx_description
1 polymer ?
#
loop_
_entity_poly.entity_id
_entity_poly.type
_entity_poly.pdbx_seq_one_letter_code
_entity_poly.pdbx_strand_id
1 'polypeptide(L)'
;MPKSRLEISTESFRSLDNREVSRGRVSGTAAEPSFSIITGDLEQAGLLISSTPETGVIVFRAPSAANEYFAQSLTDLLTAPSRRKKCPEEFYIADLDYLYSPTDSTRPAAIQAYLDTVLVVDSLSKLAEHGTEPTSTKLIFFHKEKIELHINYDADKIKPIQGLQEFIERYVTDDIHAEQKKTIIKSVLLELSKEFEGRTLDIGLLNEKFEEFKRRVSSGYQLYVSEFSFQKIKAEIEKSKFEFITKINKVFSDIQNQLLTVPAALIIAGSQFESSDHITLKNFLILSGAMAFTIFMLLLIMNQRNTLQSIYNEIDNEWELIKKKHNAIKEQFDTQYRALESRYKHQYVLLEVVALIVILACMATVLLFNYNSASQKISVELAMLLVFFFIIYIACRAYTVISKVLLPRST
;
A
#
# COMPACT_ATOMS: atom_id res chain seq x y z
N MET A 1 11.97 9.97 -52.28
CA MET A 1 12.92 10.66 -51.38
C MET A 1 14.32 10.24 -51.82
N PRO A 2 15.36 11.08 -51.67
CA PRO A 2 16.74 10.63 -51.87
C PRO A 2 17.03 9.48 -50.90
N LYS A 3 17.61 8.38 -51.38
CA LYS A 3 17.98 7.23 -50.54
C LYS A 3 19.00 7.66 -49.49
N SER A 4 18.89 7.15 -48.27
CA SER A 4 19.87 7.46 -47.22
C SER A 4 21.23 6.84 -47.56
N ARG A 5 22.32 7.37 -46.97
CA ARG A 5 23.68 6.81 -47.19
C ARG A 5 23.76 5.36 -46.74
N LEU A 6 22.99 5.00 -45.70
CA LEU A 6 22.89 3.65 -45.19
C LEU A 6 22.08 2.74 -46.12
N GLU A 7 20.98 3.21 -46.69
CA GLU A 7 20.21 2.46 -47.69
C GLU A 7 21.05 2.15 -48.93
N ILE A 8 21.76 3.16 -49.48
CA ILE A 8 22.66 2.98 -50.63
C ILE A 8 23.76 1.96 -50.31
N SER A 9 24.36 2.05 -49.11
CA SER A 9 25.38 1.10 -48.65
C SER A 9 24.82 -0.32 -48.51
N THR A 10 23.59 -0.45 -48.04
CA THR A 10 22.91 -1.72 -47.82
C THR A 10 22.55 -2.39 -49.14
N GLU A 11 21.95 -1.65 -50.08
CA GLU A 11 21.63 -2.15 -51.42
C GLU A 11 22.89 -2.51 -52.21
N SER A 12 23.94 -1.67 -52.11
CA SER A 12 25.24 -1.94 -52.71
C SER A 12 25.83 -3.23 -52.15
N PHE A 13 25.85 -3.37 -50.82
CA PHE A 13 26.31 -4.60 -50.16
C PHE A 13 25.51 -5.83 -50.61
N ARG A 14 24.18 -5.72 -50.69
CA ARG A 14 23.29 -6.80 -51.16
C ARG A 14 23.52 -7.21 -52.61
N SER A 15 24.11 -6.35 -53.43
CA SER A 15 24.32 -6.57 -54.86
C SER A 15 25.75 -7.01 -55.21
N LEU A 16 26.67 -7.02 -54.25
CA LEU A 16 28.04 -7.51 -54.43
C LEU A 16 28.11 -9.04 -54.33
N ASP A 17 29.14 -9.63 -54.93
CA ASP A 17 29.58 -11.02 -54.73
C ASP A 17 30.91 -11.02 -53.96
N ASN A 18 31.27 -12.14 -53.31
CA ASN A 18 32.51 -12.28 -52.53
C ASN A 18 32.75 -11.12 -51.55
N ARG A 19 31.73 -10.82 -50.75
CA ARG A 19 31.67 -9.66 -49.87
C ARG A 19 32.57 -9.84 -48.66
N GLU A 20 33.30 -8.79 -48.31
CA GLU A 20 34.08 -8.71 -47.08
C GLU A 20 33.85 -7.33 -46.43
N VAL A 21 33.66 -7.34 -45.11
CA VAL A 21 33.58 -6.11 -44.32
C VAL A 21 34.77 -6.11 -43.37
N SER A 22 35.62 -5.08 -43.47
CA SER A 22 36.82 -4.97 -42.66
C SER A 22 37.12 -3.51 -42.32
N ARG A 23 37.22 -3.20 -41.02
CA ARG A 23 37.62 -1.89 -40.49
C ARG A 23 36.82 -0.70 -41.08
N GLY A 24 35.50 -0.84 -41.19
CA GLY A 24 34.62 0.21 -41.73
C GLY A 24 34.71 0.39 -43.26
N ARG A 25 35.29 -0.58 -43.96
CA ARG A 25 35.29 -0.69 -45.41
C ARG A 25 34.56 -1.94 -45.83
N VAL A 26 33.82 -1.82 -46.92
CA VAL A 26 33.13 -2.93 -47.56
C VAL A 26 33.78 -3.15 -48.91
N SER A 27 34.17 -4.38 -49.20
CA SER A 27 34.71 -4.80 -50.49
C SER A 27 33.92 -5.97 -51.07
N GLY A 28 33.83 -6.04 -52.38
CA GLY A 28 33.25 -7.18 -53.09
C GLY A 28 33.46 -7.03 -54.59
N THR A 29 32.93 -7.98 -55.34
CA THR A 29 32.96 -8.00 -56.81
C THR A 29 31.56 -7.86 -57.38
N ALA A 30 31.36 -7.10 -58.46
CA ALA A 30 30.09 -7.08 -59.19
C ALA A 30 30.34 -7.19 -60.69
N ALA A 31 29.42 -7.85 -61.40
CA ALA A 31 29.38 -7.87 -62.86
C ALA A 31 28.48 -6.75 -63.41
N GLU A 32 28.66 -6.38 -64.67
CA GLU A 32 27.73 -5.49 -65.37
C GLU A 32 26.34 -6.15 -65.53
N PRO A 33 25.23 -5.41 -65.40
CA PRO A 33 25.11 -3.95 -65.25
C PRO A 33 25.24 -3.42 -63.79
N SER A 34 25.28 -4.32 -62.80
CA SER A 34 25.28 -3.96 -61.38
C SER A 34 26.51 -3.15 -60.99
N PHE A 35 27.67 -3.42 -61.60
CA PHE A 35 28.91 -2.69 -61.34
C PHE A 35 28.75 -1.18 -61.56
N SER A 36 28.25 -0.77 -62.73
CA SER A 36 28.05 0.64 -63.09
C SER A 36 26.99 1.34 -62.23
N ILE A 37 25.95 0.61 -61.79
CA ILE A 37 24.91 1.15 -60.91
C ILE A 37 25.47 1.40 -59.50
N ILE A 38 26.15 0.41 -58.93
CA ILE A 38 26.71 0.48 -57.57
C ILE A 38 27.75 1.59 -57.47
N THR A 39 28.67 1.70 -58.44
CA THR A 39 29.70 2.75 -58.43
C THR A 39 29.08 4.14 -58.54
N GLY A 40 28.08 4.33 -59.42
CA GLY A 40 27.37 5.60 -59.56
C GLY A 40 26.64 6.03 -58.28
N ASP A 41 25.90 5.11 -57.66
CA ASP A 41 25.16 5.38 -56.42
C ASP A 41 26.12 5.69 -55.25
N LEU A 42 27.24 4.97 -55.14
CA LEU A 42 28.25 5.18 -54.10
C LEU A 42 29.06 6.46 -54.30
N GLU A 43 29.35 6.85 -55.55
CA GLU A 43 29.98 8.14 -55.86
C GLU A 43 29.06 9.31 -55.49
N GLN A 44 27.77 9.22 -55.87
CA GLN A 44 26.78 10.23 -55.51
C GLN A 44 26.63 10.39 -54.00
N ALA A 45 26.74 9.30 -53.23
CA ALA A 45 26.69 9.30 -51.78
C ALA A 45 28.03 9.70 -51.10
N GLY A 46 29.11 9.88 -51.87
CA GLY A 46 30.45 10.17 -51.35
C GLY A 46 31.05 9.04 -50.50
N LEU A 47 30.71 7.79 -50.82
CA LEU A 47 31.11 6.59 -50.08
C LEU A 47 32.15 5.75 -50.83
N LEU A 48 32.26 5.88 -52.16
CA LEU A 48 33.21 5.11 -52.96
C LEU A 48 34.66 5.43 -52.55
N ILE A 49 35.48 4.39 -52.35
CA ILE A 49 36.92 4.50 -52.10
C ILE A 49 37.70 4.16 -53.36
N SER A 50 37.37 3.04 -54.00
CA SER A 50 38.00 2.58 -55.24
C SER A 50 37.09 1.62 -56.00
N SER A 51 37.18 1.65 -57.33
CA SER A 51 36.55 0.69 -58.23
C SER A 51 37.56 0.22 -59.28
N THR A 52 37.55 -1.07 -59.61
CA THR A 52 38.43 -1.67 -60.63
C THR A 52 37.56 -2.39 -61.67
N PRO A 53 37.31 -1.78 -62.83
CA PRO A 53 36.43 -2.33 -63.85
C PRO A 53 36.89 -3.69 -64.41
N GLU A 54 38.21 -3.90 -64.51
CA GLU A 54 38.81 -5.11 -65.09
C GLU A 54 38.55 -6.37 -64.25
N THR A 55 38.47 -6.22 -62.93
CA THR A 55 38.26 -7.32 -61.97
C THR A 55 36.87 -7.27 -61.32
N GLY A 56 36.07 -6.25 -61.64
CA GLY A 56 34.77 -5.99 -61.03
C GLY A 56 34.82 -5.62 -59.55
N VAL A 57 36.00 -5.33 -58.99
CA VAL A 57 36.18 -5.07 -57.55
C VAL A 57 35.69 -3.66 -57.19
N ILE A 58 34.87 -3.56 -56.15
CA ILE A 58 34.34 -2.31 -55.60
C ILE A 58 34.70 -2.24 -54.12
N VAL A 59 35.21 -1.10 -53.67
CA VAL A 59 35.50 -0.82 -52.25
C VAL A 59 34.86 0.50 -51.85
N PHE A 60 34.06 0.50 -50.80
CA PHE A 60 33.40 1.70 -50.28
C PHE A 60 33.50 1.81 -48.76
N ARG A 61 33.32 3.03 -48.27
CA ARG A 61 33.32 3.35 -46.85
C ARG A 61 31.93 3.09 -46.28
N ALA A 62 31.85 2.26 -45.24
CA ALA A 62 30.60 2.01 -44.54
C ALA A 62 30.21 3.26 -43.70
N PRO A 63 28.94 3.68 -43.69
CA PRO A 63 28.47 4.75 -42.81
C PRO A 63 28.74 4.42 -41.34
N SER A 64 29.38 5.35 -40.62
CA SER A 64 29.81 5.16 -39.23
C SER A 64 29.43 6.33 -38.33
N ALA A 65 28.29 6.97 -38.62
CA ALA A 65 27.79 8.10 -37.84
C ALA A 65 27.11 7.62 -36.54
N ALA A 66 26.80 8.55 -35.64
CA ALA A 66 26.11 8.22 -34.39
C ALA A 66 24.67 7.72 -34.63
N ASN A 67 24.00 8.24 -35.66
CA ASN A 67 22.60 7.94 -35.98
C ASN A 67 22.42 6.94 -37.13
N GLU A 68 23.44 6.75 -37.96
CA GLU A 68 23.46 5.81 -39.10
C GLU A 68 24.72 4.94 -39.00
N TYR A 69 24.55 3.63 -38.78
CA TYR A 69 25.69 2.72 -38.59
C TYR A 69 25.57 1.44 -39.41
N PHE A 70 26.60 1.16 -40.20
CA PHE A 70 26.76 -0.11 -40.89
C PHE A 70 27.71 -1.01 -40.07
N ALA A 71 27.16 -2.07 -39.48
CA ALA A 71 27.90 -3.05 -38.70
C ALA A 71 28.11 -4.34 -39.51
N GLN A 72 29.27 -4.96 -39.36
CA GLN A 72 29.46 -6.33 -39.85
C GLN A 72 28.58 -7.30 -39.06
N SER A 73 28.69 -7.24 -37.73
CA SER A 73 28.01 -8.13 -36.78
C SER A 73 27.38 -7.34 -35.64
N LEU A 74 26.55 -7.99 -34.83
CA LEU A 74 26.05 -7.37 -33.61
C LEU A 74 27.17 -6.99 -32.63
N THR A 75 28.25 -7.78 -32.59
CA THR A 75 29.43 -7.49 -31.78
C THR A 75 30.12 -6.18 -32.23
N ASP A 76 30.20 -5.94 -33.54
CA ASP A 76 30.73 -4.68 -34.10
C ASP A 76 29.88 -3.48 -33.67
N LEU A 77 28.55 -3.61 -33.75
CA LEU A 77 27.62 -2.60 -33.25
C LEU A 77 27.88 -2.27 -31.76
N LEU A 78 28.10 -3.28 -30.93
CA LEU A 78 28.33 -3.12 -29.49
C LEU A 78 29.73 -2.61 -29.11
N THR A 79 30.64 -2.40 -30.06
CA THR A 79 32.01 -1.93 -29.78
C THR A 79 32.03 -0.54 -29.13
N ALA A 80 31.14 0.37 -29.55
CA ALA A 80 31.06 1.70 -28.96
C ALA A 80 30.19 1.69 -27.70
N PRO A 81 30.70 2.18 -26.54
CA PRO A 81 29.93 2.24 -25.30
C PRO A 81 28.60 3.02 -25.42
N SER A 82 28.56 4.06 -26.24
CA SER A 82 27.34 4.85 -26.46
C SER A 82 26.19 4.03 -27.05
N ARG A 83 26.51 3.08 -27.96
CA ARG A 83 25.52 2.20 -28.60
C ARG A 83 25.00 1.13 -27.65
N ARG A 84 25.72 0.83 -26.57
CA ARG A 84 25.22 -0.06 -25.51
C ARG A 84 24.14 0.58 -24.64
N LYS A 85 24.04 1.91 -24.68
CA LYS A 85 23.10 2.68 -23.85
C LYS A 85 21.96 3.29 -24.65
N LYS A 86 22.24 3.69 -25.89
CA LYS A 86 21.27 4.30 -26.79
C LYS A 86 21.36 3.68 -28.17
N CYS A 87 20.23 3.22 -28.69
CA CYS A 87 20.11 2.69 -30.03
C CYS A 87 20.33 3.82 -31.07
N PRO A 88 21.11 3.60 -32.14
CA PRO A 88 21.11 4.46 -33.32
C PRO A 88 19.71 4.56 -33.94
N GLU A 89 19.45 5.64 -34.69
CA GLU A 89 18.17 5.84 -35.39
C GLU A 89 17.99 4.79 -36.49
N GLU A 90 19.06 4.55 -37.26
CA GLU A 90 19.12 3.53 -38.30
C GLU A 90 20.45 2.76 -38.21
N PHE A 91 20.39 1.44 -38.40
CA PHE A 91 21.59 0.63 -38.51
C PHE A 91 21.36 -0.60 -39.37
N TYR A 92 22.43 -1.09 -40.00
CA TYR A 92 22.43 -2.32 -40.77
C TYR A 92 23.41 -3.32 -40.17
N ILE A 93 23.03 -4.60 -40.11
CA ILE A 93 23.91 -5.71 -39.71
C ILE A 93 24.08 -6.66 -40.89
N ALA A 94 25.30 -6.72 -41.44
CA ALA A 94 25.63 -7.52 -42.61
C ALA A 94 25.43 -9.02 -42.38
N ASP A 95 25.87 -9.56 -41.24
CA ASP A 95 25.74 -10.99 -40.91
C ASP A 95 24.28 -11.48 -40.86
N LEU A 96 23.34 -10.58 -40.57
CA LEU A 96 21.91 -10.87 -40.48
C LEU A 96 21.13 -10.41 -41.71
N ASP A 97 21.80 -9.72 -42.65
CA ASP A 97 21.22 -8.97 -43.74
C ASP A 97 20.00 -8.12 -43.33
N TYR A 98 20.08 -7.49 -42.17
CA TYR A 98 18.95 -6.80 -41.55
C TYR A 98 19.22 -5.30 -41.42
N LEU A 99 18.35 -4.49 -42.06
CA LEU A 99 18.29 -3.04 -41.90
C LEU A 99 17.22 -2.73 -40.86
N TYR A 100 17.62 -2.15 -39.74
CA TYR A 100 16.69 -1.76 -38.69
C TYR A 100 15.91 -0.51 -39.09
N SER A 101 14.58 -0.62 -39.00
CA SER A 101 13.66 0.51 -39.02
C SER A 101 12.76 0.48 -37.78
N PRO A 102 12.44 1.65 -37.16
CA PRO A 102 11.55 1.72 -36.01
C PRO A 102 10.16 1.10 -36.24
N THR A 103 9.68 1.06 -37.48
CA THR A 103 8.34 0.58 -37.86
C THR A 103 8.27 -0.93 -38.13
N ASP A 104 9.40 -1.64 -38.15
CA ASP A 104 9.41 -3.07 -38.43
C ASP A 104 8.75 -3.89 -37.33
N SER A 105 7.79 -4.72 -37.71
CA SER A 105 7.07 -5.63 -36.78
C SER A 105 7.73 -7.01 -36.66
N THR A 106 8.53 -7.42 -37.65
CA THR A 106 9.25 -8.71 -37.66
C THR A 106 10.75 -8.47 -37.63
N ARG A 107 11.41 -8.86 -36.53
CA ARG A 107 12.84 -8.64 -36.33
C ARG A 107 13.54 -9.94 -35.94
N PRO A 108 14.82 -10.14 -36.32
CA PRO A 108 15.61 -11.25 -35.83
C PRO A 108 15.74 -11.22 -34.30
N ALA A 109 15.76 -12.40 -33.66
CA ALA A 109 15.82 -12.50 -32.19
C ALA A 109 17.04 -11.78 -31.59
N ALA A 110 18.20 -11.79 -32.26
CA ALA A 110 19.39 -11.08 -31.82
C ALA A 110 19.21 -9.54 -31.80
N ILE A 111 18.46 -9.01 -32.78
CA ILE A 111 18.13 -7.57 -32.82
C ILE A 111 17.14 -7.23 -31.71
N GLN A 112 16.12 -8.06 -31.50
CA GLN A 112 15.17 -7.86 -30.41
C GLN A 112 15.88 -7.88 -29.05
N ALA A 113 16.80 -8.82 -28.82
CA ALA A 113 17.61 -8.89 -27.61
C ALA A 113 18.40 -7.60 -27.35
N TYR A 114 19.00 -7.03 -28.40
CA TYR A 114 19.72 -5.76 -28.30
C TYR A 114 18.80 -4.60 -27.94
N LEU A 115 17.66 -4.45 -28.63
CA LEU A 115 16.69 -3.39 -28.36
C LEU A 115 16.13 -3.47 -26.93
N ASP A 116 15.76 -4.68 -26.49
CA ASP A 116 15.27 -4.93 -25.13
C ASP A 116 16.34 -4.56 -24.09
N THR A 117 17.60 -4.92 -24.34
CA THR A 117 18.72 -4.61 -23.44
C THR A 117 18.97 -3.11 -23.36
N VAL A 118 18.98 -2.39 -24.49
CA VAL A 118 19.09 -0.92 -24.53
C VAL A 118 17.94 -0.28 -23.76
N LEU A 119 16.71 -0.78 -23.91
CA LEU A 119 15.54 -0.27 -23.21
C LEU A 119 15.62 -0.48 -21.69
N VAL A 120 16.17 -1.62 -21.23
CA VAL A 120 16.49 -1.84 -19.81
C VAL A 120 17.51 -0.82 -19.32
N VAL A 121 18.61 -0.60 -20.06
CA VAL A 121 19.64 0.36 -19.67
C VAL A 121 19.07 1.77 -19.59
N ASP A 122 18.26 2.20 -20.57
CA ASP A 122 17.60 3.51 -20.56
C ASP A 122 16.67 3.66 -19.35
N SER A 123 15.85 2.64 -19.10
CA SER A 123 14.89 2.63 -17.98
C SER A 123 15.59 2.70 -16.63
N LEU A 124 16.68 1.93 -16.45
CA LEU A 124 17.48 1.96 -15.23
C LEU A 124 18.28 3.25 -15.09
N SER A 125 18.70 3.87 -16.20
CA SER A 125 19.38 5.17 -16.19
C SER A 125 18.49 6.27 -15.61
N LYS A 126 17.18 6.23 -15.86
CA LYS A 126 16.21 7.16 -15.25
C LYS A 126 16.13 7.03 -13.72
N LEU A 127 16.46 5.85 -13.20
CA LEU A 127 16.43 5.56 -11.76
C LEU A 127 17.79 5.76 -11.07
N ALA A 128 18.87 5.89 -11.84
CA ALA A 128 20.23 6.03 -11.33
C ALA A 128 20.52 7.45 -10.83
N GLU A 129 21.43 7.58 -9.85
CA GLU A 129 21.88 8.88 -9.36
C GLU A 129 23.02 9.45 -10.21
N HIS A 130 23.88 8.60 -10.78
CA HIS A 130 24.97 9.01 -11.67
C HIS A 130 25.21 8.05 -12.82
N GLY A 131 25.99 8.51 -13.79
CA GLY A 131 26.36 7.75 -14.98
C GLY A 131 25.24 7.76 -16.03
N THR A 132 24.38 8.78 -16.05
CA THR A 132 23.29 8.96 -17.00
C THR A 132 23.79 9.49 -18.35
N GLU A 133 25.03 9.96 -18.45
CA GLU A 133 25.61 10.44 -19.71
C GLU A 133 25.71 9.33 -20.77
N PRO A 134 25.64 9.65 -22.08
CA PRO A 134 25.69 8.65 -23.16
C PRO A 134 26.98 7.82 -23.21
N THR A 135 28.10 8.39 -22.77
CA THR A 135 29.42 7.74 -22.80
C THR A 135 29.73 6.97 -21.52
N SER A 136 28.87 7.05 -20.50
CA SER A 136 29.10 6.35 -19.25
C SER A 136 29.03 4.84 -19.45
N THR A 137 30.00 4.12 -18.88
CA THR A 137 30.08 2.66 -18.92
C THR A 137 29.48 2.00 -17.69
N LYS A 138 28.94 2.79 -16.75
CA LYS A 138 28.30 2.29 -15.53
C LYS A 138 27.20 3.21 -15.03
N LEU A 139 26.19 2.61 -14.38
CA LEU A 139 25.15 3.30 -13.64
C LEU A 139 25.44 3.16 -12.14
N ILE A 140 25.31 4.25 -11.41
CA ILE A 140 25.53 4.26 -9.95
C ILE A 140 24.20 4.52 -9.26
N PHE A 141 23.86 3.63 -8.33
CA PHE A 141 22.69 3.77 -7.47
C PHE A 141 23.11 3.87 -6.02
N PHE A 142 22.42 4.72 -5.27
CA PHE A 142 22.55 4.81 -3.82
C PHE A 142 21.31 4.25 -3.14
N HIS A 143 21.54 3.28 -2.25
CA HIS A 143 20.55 2.75 -1.31
C HIS A 143 21.18 2.65 0.10
N LYS A 144 21.35 1.45 0.66
CA LYS A 144 22.12 1.24 1.91
C LYS A 144 23.63 1.31 1.67
N GLU A 145 24.04 0.83 0.50
CA GLU A 145 25.42 0.83 0.01
C GLU A 145 25.40 1.32 -1.44
N LYS A 146 26.59 1.64 -1.97
CA LYS A 146 26.77 2.02 -3.37
C LYS A 146 26.63 0.78 -4.26
N ILE A 147 25.78 0.85 -5.27
CA ILE A 147 25.62 -0.19 -6.29
C ILE A 147 26.23 0.33 -7.59
N GLU A 148 27.18 -0.42 -8.17
CA GLU A 148 27.75 -0.15 -9.49
C GLU A 148 27.24 -1.19 -10.48
N LEU A 149 26.37 -0.78 -11.41
CA LEU A 149 25.89 -1.62 -12.50
C LEU A 149 26.66 -1.27 -13.77
N HIS A 150 27.49 -2.19 -14.24
CA HIS A 150 28.32 -1.98 -15.43
C HIS A 150 27.50 -2.18 -16.71
N ILE A 151 27.56 -1.22 -17.63
CA ILE A 151 26.94 -1.30 -18.96
C ILE A 151 27.90 -2.07 -19.89
N ASN A 152 28.22 -3.30 -19.49
CA ASN A 152 29.01 -4.23 -20.27
C ASN A 152 28.16 -5.45 -20.61
N TYR A 153 28.03 -5.72 -21.90
CA TYR A 153 27.35 -6.91 -22.39
C TYR A 153 27.82 -7.21 -23.81
N ASP A 154 27.87 -8.50 -24.11
CA ASP A 154 28.30 -9.04 -25.39
C ASP A 154 27.08 -9.63 -26.12
N ALA A 155 27.16 -9.75 -27.44
CA ALA A 155 26.05 -10.20 -28.28
C ALA A 155 25.54 -11.61 -27.94
N ASP A 156 26.41 -12.47 -27.40
CA ASP A 156 26.12 -13.84 -26.97
C ASP A 156 25.46 -13.93 -25.58
N LYS A 157 25.55 -12.87 -24.77
CA LYS A 157 25.03 -12.82 -23.40
C LYS A 157 23.65 -12.18 -23.27
N ILE A 158 23.13 -11.60 -24.34
CA ILE A 158 21.82 -10.95 -24.36
C ILE A 158 20.77 -11.82 -25.02
N LYS A 159 19.56 -11.81 -24.47
CA LYS A 159 18.39 -12.51 -25.01
C LYS A 159 17.18 -11.58 -25.04
N PRO A 160 16.18 -11.86 -25.90
CA PRO A 160 14.91 -11.13 -25.86
C PRO A 160 14.25 -11.28 -24.49
N ILE A 161 13.70 -10.19 -23.97
CA ILE A 161 13.13 -10.11 -22.63
C ILE A 161 11.61 -10.07 -22.72
N GLN A 162 10.94 -11.14 -22.29
CA GLN A 162 9.48 -11.21 -22.33
C GLN A 162 8.84 -10.34 -21.23
N GLY A 163 7.84 -9.55 -21.61
CA GLY A 163 7.11 -8.68 -20.68
C GLY A 163 7.91 -7.48 -20.18
N LEU A 164 9.01 -7.12 -20.84
CA LEU A 164 9.82 -5.95 -20.48
C LEU A 164 9.00 -4.66 -20.46
N GLN A 165 8.15 -4.46 -21.48
CA GLN A 165 7.37 -3.24 -21.61
C GLN A 165 6.34 -3.10 -20.48
N GLU A 166 5.62 -4.17 -20.16
CA GLU A 166 4.71 -4.20 -18.99
C GLU A 166 5.46 -3.89 -17.69
N PHE A 167 6.67 -4.44 -17.52
CA PHE A 167 7.50 -4.16 -16.35
C PHE A 167 7.87 -2.68 -16.25
N ILE A 168 8.32 -2.07 -17.34
CA ILE A 168 8.71 -0.65 -17.38
C ILE A 168 7.50 0.23 -17.09
N GLU A 169 6.39 -0.03 -17.77
CA GLU A 169 5.15 0.72 -17.61
C GLU A 169 4.69 0.71 -16.14
N ARG A 170 4.71 -0.47 -15.52
CA ARG A 170 4.21 -0.68 -14.17
C ARG A 170 5.16 -0.21 -13.06
N TYR A 171 6.47 -0.40 -13.22
CA TYR A 171 7.43 -0.22 -12.12
C TYR A 171 8.39 0.96 -12.30
N VAL A 172 8.53 1.49 -13.52
CA VAL A 172 9.49 2.56 -13.81
C VAL A 172 8.78 3.86 -14.18
N THR A 173 7.76 3.84 -15.04
CA THR A 173 7.10 5.05 -15.53
C THR A 173 5.81 5.41 -14.79
N ASP A 174 5.14 4.46 -14.14
CA ASP A 174 3.93 4.73 -13.37
C ASP A 174 4.24 5.53 -12.09
N ASP A 175 3.66 6.72 -12.01
CA ASP A 175 3.82 7.70 -10.92
C ASP A 175 3.27 7.22 -9.57
N ILE A 176 2.37 6.24 -9.55
CA ILE A 176 1.80 5.70 -8.31
C ILE A 176 2.92 5.01 -7.53
N HIS A 177 3.22 5.54 -6.33
CA HIS A 177 4.30 5.04 -5.47
C HIS A 177 5.68 5.01 -6.17
N ALA A 178 5.95 5.94 -7.09
CA ALA A 178 7.18 5.99 -7.88
C ALA A 178 8.46 5.91 -7.02
N GLU A 179 8.55 6.70 -5.95
CA GLU A 179 9.71 6.69 -5.04
C GLU A 179 9.91 5.33 -4.35
N GLN A 180 8.81 4.65 -3.98
CA GLN A 180 8.89 3.34 -3.35
C GLN A 180 9.26 2.26 -4.36
N LYS A 181 8.70 2.28 -5.57
CA LYS A 181 9.10 1.39 -6.67
C LYS A 181 10.59 1.55 -7.00
N LYS A 182 11.07 2.80 -7.10
CA LYS A 182 12.50 3.12 -7.26
C LYS A 182 13.34 2.52 -6.14
N THR A 183 12.89 2.66 -4.89
CA THR A 183 13.58 2.11 -3.72
C THR A 183 13.63 0.58 -3.74
N ILE A 184 12.52 -0.08 -4.10
CA ILE A 184 12.43 -1.54 -4.23
C ILE A 184 13.38 -2.03 -5.33
N ILE A 185 13.37 -1.40 -6.51
CA ILE A 185 14.28 -1.75 -7.61
C ILE A 185 15.74 -1.69 -7.15
N LYS A 186 16.13 -0.62 -6.44
CA LYS A 186 17.49 -0.50 -5.90
C LYS A 186 17.81 -1.57 -4.85
N SER A 187 16.86 -1.94 -3.99
CA SER A 187 17.06 -3.03 -3.03
C SER A 187 17.32 -4.34 -3.74
N VAL A 188 16.54 -4.65 -4.77
CA VAL A 188 16.73 -5.88 -5.55
C VAL A 188 18.05 -5.86 -6.31
N LEU A 189 18.46 -4.72 -6.88
CA LEU A 189 19.78 -4.59 -7.51
C LEU A 189 20.92 -4.80 -6.49
N LEU A 190 20.77 -4.29 -5.27
CA LEU A 190 21.76 -4.49 -4.19
C LEU A 190 21.84 -5.97 -3.80
N GLU A 191 20.70 -6.64 -3.63
CA GLU A 191 20.64 -8.07 -3.32
C GLU A 191 21.30 -8.90 -4.41
N LEU A 192 21.00 -8.63 -5.68
CA LEU A 192 21.67 -9.28 -6.81
C LEU A 192 23.18 -9.01 -6.77
N SER A 193 23.61 -7.77 -6.50
CA SER A 193 25.05 -7.46 -6.42
C SER A 193 25.79 -8.26 -5.34
N LYS A 194 25.12 -8.56 -4.21
CA LYS A 194 25.69 -9.35 -3.11
C LYS A 194 25.67 -10.84 -3.38
N GLU A 195 24.62 -11.34 -4.02
CA GLU A 195 24.48 -12.76 -4.36
C GLU A 195 25.57 -13.22 -5.35
N PHE A 196 26.09 -12.30 -6.16
CA PHE A 196 27.18 -12.54 -7.09
C PHE A 196 28.53 -12.01 -6.63
N GLU A 197 28.78 -11.89 -5.32
CA GLU A 197 30.11 -11.54 -4.78
C GLU A 197 31.20 -12.42 -5.42
N GLY A 198 31.99 -11.81 -6.33
CA GLY A 198 32.99 -12.50 -7.17
C GLY A 198 32.82 -12.33 -8.68
N ARG A 199 31.65 -11.85 -9.15
CA ARG A 199 31.42 -11.40 -10.53
C ARG A 199 30.96 -9.93 -10.53
N THR A 200 31.37 -9.18 -11.54
CA THR A 200 30.91 -7.80 -11.71
C THR A 200 29.42 -7.80 -12.06
N LEU A 201 28.61 -7.02 -11.34
CA LEU A 201 27.21 -6.80 -11.71
C LEU A 201 27.18 -5.99 -13.02
N ASP A 202 26.83 -6.67 -14.12
CA ASP A 202 26.70 -6.05 -15.44
C ASP A 202 25.34 -6.33 -16.09
N ILE A 203 25.07 -5.60 -17.17
CA ILE A 203 23.80 -5.70 -17.90
C ILE A 203 23.61 -7.09 -18.55
N GLY A 204 24.69 -7.78 -18.92
CA GLY A 204 24.60 -9.15 -19.44
C GLY A 204 24.05 -10.12 -18.39
N LEU A 205 24.58 -10.05 -17.17
CA LEU A 205 24.09 -10.83 -16.04
C LEU A 205 22.65 -10.47 -15.67
N LEU A 206 22.31 -9.17 -15.68
CA LEU A 206 20.95 -8.72 -15.41
C LEU A 206 19.96 -9.20 -16.49
N ASN A 207 20.36 -9.22 -17.76
CA ASN A 207 19.56 -9.79 -18.85
C ASN A 207 19.32 -11.29 -18.61
N GLU A 208 20.38 -12.05 -18.28
CA GLU A 208 20.25 -13.48 -17.96
C GLU A 208 19.29 -13.75 -16.79
N LYS A 209 19.31 -12.89 -15.76
CA LYS A 209 18.49 -13.02 -14.54
C LYS A 209 17.26 -12.12 -14.54
N PHE A 210 16.83 -11.60 -15.68
CA PHE A 210 15.80 -10.57 -15.73
C PHE A 210 14.45 -11.07 -15.18
N GLU A 211 14.07 -12.32 -15.45
CA GLU A 211 12.83 -12.91 -14.91
C GLU A 211 12.84 -12.97 -13.38
N GLU A 212 13.99 -13.28 -12.79
CA GLU A 212 14.16 -13.27 -11.35
C GLU A 212 14.13 -11.84 -10.79
N PHE A 213 14.82 -10.90 -11.43
CA PHE A 213 14.78 -9.48 -11.07
C PHE A 213 13.34 -8.96 -11.08
N LYS A 214 12.59 -9.19 -12.17
CA LYS A 214 11.17 -8.84 -12.32
C LYS A 214 10.33 -9.43 -11.20
N ARG A 215 10.50 -10.71 -10.89
CA ARG A 215 9.77 -11.40 -9.81
C ARG A 215 10.08 -10.80 -8.43
N ARG A 216 11.35 -10.51 -8.12
CA ARG A 216 11.77 -9.91 -6.84
C ARG A 216 11.20 -8.49 -6.69
N VAL A 217 11.26 -7.66 -7.74
CA VAL A 217 10.65 -6.31 -7.72
C VAL A 217 9.13 -6.39 -7.53
N SER A 218 8.46 -7.30 -8.25
CA SER A 218 7.01 -7.49 -8.11
C SER A 218 6.62 -7.92 -6.70
N SER A 219 7.37 -8.87 -6.11
CA SER A 219 7.14 -9.36 -4.75
C SER A 219 7.38 -8.27 -3.70
N GLY A 220 8.47 -7.50 -3.84
CA GLY A 220 8.77 -6.37 -2.96
C GLY A 220 7.69 -5.29 -3.00
N TYR A 221 7.14 -5.01 -4.19
CA TYR A 221 6.03 -4.07 -4.33
C TYR A 221 4.72 -4.61 -3.75
N GLN A 222 4.41 -5.90 -3.94
CA GLN A 222 3.25 -6.53 -3.31
C GLN A 222 3.34 -6.48 -1.77
N LEU A 223 4.54 -6.69 -1.22
CA LEU A 223 4.77 -6.57 0.22
C LEU A 223 4.52 -5.13 0.69
N TYR A 224 5.10 -4.14 0.00
CA TYR A 224 4.88 -2.72 0.30
C TYR A 224 3.39 -2.34 0.28
N VAL A 225 2.65 -2.76 -0.76
CA VAL A 225 1.21 -2.48 -0.86
C VAL A 225 0.44 -3.17 0.28
N SER A 226 0.84 -4.39 0.65
CA SER A 226 0.23 -5.13 1.76
C SER A 226 0.49 -4.46 3.11
N GLU A 227 1.72 -3.98 3.35
CA GLU A 227 2.08 -3.22 4.56
C GLU A 227 1.38 -1.87 4.61
N PHE A 228 1.29 -1.15 3.49
CA PHE A 228 0.56 0.12 3.43
C PHE A 228 -0.94 -0.08 3.68
N SER A 229 -1.51 -1.13 3.10
CA SER A 229 -2.90 -1.55 3.39
C SER A 229 -3.08 -1.85 4.87
N PHE A 230 -2.16 -2.57 5.49
CA PHE A 230 -2.18 -2.85 6.93
C PHE A 230 -2.09 -1.57 7.78
N GLN A 231 -1.18 -0.65 7.47
CA GLN A 231 -1.05 0.62 8.20
C GLN A 231 -2.34 1.45 8.10
N LYS A 232 -2.96 1.49 6.92
CA LYS A 232 -4.24 2.18 6.73
C LYS A 232 -5.36 1.54 7.55
N ILE A 233 -5.47 0.21 7.52
CA ILE A 233 -6.45 -0.55 8.31
C ILE A 233 -6.22 -0.31 9.81
N LYS A 234 -4.97 -0.36 10.26
CA LYS A 234 -4.61 -0.08 11.65
C LYS A 234 -5.05 1.32 12.08
N ALA A 235 -4.77 2.34 11.26
CA ALA A 235 -5.19 3.71 11.54
C ALA A 235 -6.72 3.86 11.60
N GLU A 236 -7.45 3.17 10.72
CA GLU A 236 -8.92 3.14 10.72
C GLU A 236 -9.47 2.50 12.01
N ILE A 237 -8.90 1.38 12.44
CA ILE A 237 -9.27 0.71 13.70
C ILE A 237 -8.95 1.60 14.91
N GLU A 238 -7.78 2.24 14.95
CA GLU A 238 -7.40 3.14 16.04
C GLU A 238 -8.35 4.33 16.14
N LYS A 239 -8.75 4.90 15.00
CA LYS A 239 -9.75 5.98 14.93
C LYS A 239 -11.11 5.50 15.44
N SER A 240 -11.60 4.37 14.93
CA SER A 240 -12.88 3.79 15.35
C SER A 240 -12.90 3.49 16.86
N LYS A 241 -11.82 2.88 17.39
CA LYS A 241 -11.64 2.68 18.83
C LYS A 241 -11.74 3.99 19.62
N PHE A 242 -11.09 5.07 19.16
CA PHE A 242 -11.16 6.36 19.83
C PHE A 242 -12.59 6.92 19.82
N GLU A 243 -13.29 6.83 18.71
CA GLU A 243 -14.69 7.25 18.58
C GLU A 243 -15.60 6.47 19.53
N PHE A 244 -15.44 5.14 19.61
CA PHE A 244 -16.22 4.30 20.52
C PHE A 244 -15.93 4.57 21.99
N ILE A 245 -14.66 4.76 22.37
CA ILE A 245 -14.30 5.15 23.74
C ILE A 245 -14.99 6.47 24.10
N THR A 246 -15.02 7.43 23.17
CA THR A 246 -15.69 8.72 23.36
C THR A 246 -17.19 8.54 23.53
N LYS A 247 -17.84 7.73 22.68
CA LYS A 247 -19.27 7.39 22.79
C LYS A 247 -19.60 6.72 24.13
N ILE A 248 -18.81 5.73 24.57
CA ILE A 248 -19.00 5.02 25.84
C ILE A 248 -18.88 5.99 27.03
N ASN A 249 -17.85 6.82 27.07
CA ASN A 249 -17.65 7.77 28.16
C ASN A 249 -18.79 8.80 28.23
N LYS A 250 -19.30 9.24 27.06
CA LYS A 250 -20.40 10.21 26.98
C LYS A 250 -21.68 9.72 27.66
N VAL A 251 -22.00 8.42 27.59
CA VAL A 251 -23.15 7.82 28.28
C VAL A 251 -23.15 8.15 29.78
N PHE A 252 -21.97 8.16 30.42
CA PHE A 252 -21.87 8.55 31.82
C PHE A 252 -21.97 10.05 32.04
N SER A 253 -21.20 10.80 31.24
CA SER A 253 -21.15 12.26 31.35
C SER A 253 -22.54 12.88 31.21
N ASP A 254 -23.40 12.30 30.37
CA ASP A 254 -24.77 12.76 30.14
C ASP A 254 -25.71 12.61 31.37
N ILE A 255 -25.35 11.79 32.37
CA ILE A 255 -26.12 11.62 33.62
C ILE A 255 -25.40 12.11 34.88
N GLN A 256 -24.16 12.58 34.74
CA GLN A 256 -23.31 12.94 35.88
C GLN A 256 -23.91 14.06 36.73
N ASN A 257 -24.52 15.06 36.08
CA ASN A 257 -25.14 16.19 36.79
C ASN A 257 -26.39 15.74 37.58
N GLN A 258 -27.19 14.86 37.00
CA GLN A 258 -28.38 14.32 37.64
C GLN A 258 -28.01 13.41 38.82
N LEU A 259 -26.90 12.68 38.71
CA LEU A 259 -26.37 11.88 39.82
C LEU A 259 -26.04 12.74 41.05
N LEU A 260 -25.44 13.92 40.85
CA LEU A 260 -25.16 14.88 41.93
C LEU A 260 -26.43 15.47 42.56
N THR A 261 -27.56 15.41 41.85
CA THR A 261 -28.86 15.89 42.35
C THR A 261 -29.47 14.90 43.35
N VAL A 262 -29.13 13.60 43.29
CA VAL A 262 -29.72 12.58 44.17
C VAL A 262 -29.40 12.83 45.66
N PRO A 263 -28.13 13.08 46.07
CA PRO A 263 -27.84 13.42 47.47
C PRO A 263 -28.48 14.75 47.90
N ALA A 264 -28.49 15.76 47.03
CA ALA A 264 -29.10 17.05 47.33
C ALA A 264 -30.61 16.92 47.57
N ALA A 265 -31.32 16.17 46.71
CA ALA A 265 -32.74 15.89 46.86
C ALA A 265 -33.03 15.15 48.18
N LEU A 266 -32.20 14.19 48.58
CA LEU A 266 -32.34 13.47 49.84
C LEU A 266 -32.17 14.40 51.06
N ILE A 267 -31.15 15.28 51.05
CA ILE A 267 -30.92 16.25 52.12
C ILE A 267 -32.10 17.22 52.24
N ILE A 268 -32.60 17.72 51.10
CA ILE A 268 -33.76 18.63 51.06
C ILE A 268 -35.01 17.93 51.58
N ALA A 269 -35.30 16.70 51.13
CA ALA A 269 -36.46 15.95 51.62
C ALA A 269 -36.37 15.73 53.14
N GLY A 270 -35.20 15.30 53.63
CA GLY A 270 -34.96 15.04 55.04
C GLY A 270 -35.10 16.27 55.94
N SER A 271 -34.70 17.46 55.48
CA SER A 271 -34.80 18.71 56.26
C SER A 271 -36.19 19.36 56.21
N GLN A 272 -36.98 19.07 55.18
CA GLN A 272 -38.26 19.74 54.94
C GLN A 272 -39.48 18.99 55.48
N PHE A 273 -39.34 17.71 55.85
CA PHE A 273 -40.42 16.97 56.51
C PHE A 273 -40.80 17.63 57.84
N GLU A 274 -42.09 17.72 58.09
CA GLU A 274 -42.67 18.25 59.32
C GLU A 274 -42.99 17.10 60.28
N SER A 275 -42.58 17.21 61.54
CA SER A 275 -42.93 16.23 62.57
C SER A 275 -44.41 16.39 62.98
N SER A 276 -45.20 15.34 62.79
CA SER A 276 -46.63 15.28 63.12
C SER A 276 -47.04 13.84 63.47
N ASP A 277 -48.18 13.69 64.16
CA ASP A 277 -48.79 12.40 64.47
C ASP A 277 -49.69 11.87 63.33
N HIS A 278 -49.81 12.63 62.24
CA HIS A 278 -50.58 12.28 61.06
C HIS A 278 -49.86 12.70 59.76
N ILE A 279 -50.33 12.17 58.62
CA ILE A 279 -49.81 12.54 57.31
C ILE A 279 -50.28 13.96 56.98
N THR A 280 -49.34 14.91 56.96
CA THR A 280 -49.62 16.29 56.54
C THR A 280 -49.58 16.41 55.02
N LEU A 281 -50.34 17.36 54.47
CA LEU A 281 -50.31 17.66 53.03
C LEU A 281 -48.89 17.99 52.54
N LYS A 282 -48.12 18.71 53.37
CA LYS A 282 -46.71 19.05 53.09
C LYS A 282 -45.85 17.80 52.92
N ASN A 283 -45.88 16.88 53.89
CA ASN A 283 -45.07 15.65 53.83
C ASN A 283 -45.48 14.76 52.66
N PHE A 284 -46.78 14.69 52.36
CA PHE A 284 -47.28 13.96 51.20
C PHE A 284 -46.77 14.54 49.87
N LEU A 285 -46.79 15.87 49.72
CA LEU A 285 -46.26 16.54 48.53
C LEU A 285 -44.75 16.33 48.36
N ILE A 286 -43.98 16.38 49.44
CA ILE A 286 -42.52 16.09 49.42
C ILE A 286 -42.28 14.65 48.97
N LEU A 287 -42.99 13.67 49.55
CA LEU A 287 -42.86 12.26 49.18
C LEU A 287 -43.25 12.03 47.72
N SER A 288 -44.35 12.62 47.27
CA SER A 288 -44.81 12.53 45.88
C SER A 288 -43.77 13.08 44.89
N GLY A 289 -43.17 14.23 45.21
CA GLY A 289 -42.08 14.82 44.42
C GLY A 289 -40.84 13.92 44.38
N ALA A 290 -40.44 13.34 45.51
CA ALA A 290 -39.32 12.41 45.58
C ALA A 290 -39.58 11.11 44.79
N MET A 291 -40.81 10.60 44.81
CA MET A 291 -41.23 9.46 44.00
C MET A 291 -41.18 9.77 42.50
N ALA A 292 -41.71 10.93 42.09
CA ALA A 292 -41.64 11.38 40.70
C ALA A 292 -40.17 11.52 40.22
N PHE A 293 -39.31 12.14 41.03
CA PHE A 293 -37.87 12.25 40.74
C PHE A 293 -37.20 10.87 40.61
N THR A 294 -37.52 9.94 41.51
CA THR A 294 -37.01 8.56 41.46
C THR A 294 -37.40 7.87 40.16
N ILE A 295 -38.68 7.99 39.75
CA ILE A 295 -39.17 7.41 38.49
C ILE A 295 -38.42 8.00 37.29
N PHE A 296 -38.27 9.33 37.22
CA PHE A 296 -37.53 9.97 36.13
C PHE A 296 -36.07 9.55 36.08
N MET A 297 -35.41 9.43 37.24
CA MET A 297 -34.04 8.94 37.31
C MET A 297 -33.90 7.50 36.82
N LEU A 298 -34.84 6.62 37.18
CA LEU A 298 -34.84 5.23 36.70
C LEU A 298 -35.08 5.15 35.19
N LEU A 299 -35.97 5.98 34.63
CA LEU A 299 -36.17 6.08 33.18
C LEU A 299 -34.91 6.58 32.46
N LEU A 300 -34.24 7.59 33.00
CA LEU A 300 -32.99 8.12 32.45
C LEU A 300 -31.87 7.06 32.44
N ILE A 301 -31.71 6.32 33.55
CA ILE A 301 -30.74 5.22 33.65
C ILE A 301 -31.09 4.10 32.66
N MET A 302 -32.37 3.75 32.52
CA MET A 302 -32.82 2.75 31.54
C MET A 302 -32.50 3.19 30.10
N ASN A 303 -32.71 4.47 29.78
CA ASN A 303 -32.32 5.02 28.49
C ASN A 303 -30.81 4.91 28.26
N GLN A 304 -29.98 5.28 29.23
CA GLN A 304 -28.52 5.16 29.09
C GLN A 304 -28.03 3.73 28.96
N ARG A 305 -28.67 2.77 29.64
CA ARG A 305 -28.38 1.34 29.44
C ARG A 305 -28.66 0.91 28.01
N ASN A 306 -29.77 1.37 27.42
CA ASN A 306 -30.12 1.06 26.04
C ASN A 306 -29.11 1.69 25.07
N THR A 307 -28.74 2.95 25.27
CA THR A 307 -27.70 3.62 24.48
C THR A 307 -26.37 2.87 24.55
N LEU A 308 -25.93 2.48 25.76
CA LEU A 308 -24.70 1.73 25.95
C LEU A 308 -24.74 0.35 25.26
N GLN A 309 -25.89 -0.33 25.29
CA GLN A 309 -26.09 -1.58 24.59
C GLN A 309 -26.03 -1.41 23.07
N SER A 310 -26.62 -0.35 22.52
CA SER A 310 -26.57 -0.05 21.09
C SER A 310 -25.14 0.22 20.62
N ILE A 311 -24.36 0.99 21.40
CA ILE A 311 -22.93 1.22 21.12
C ILE A 311 -22.17 -0.11 21.12
N TYR A 312 -22.43 -1.01 22.08
CA TYR A 312 -21.79 -2.32 22.11
C TYR A 312 -22.12 -3.17 20.88
N ASN A 313 -23.38 -3.18 20.45
CA ASN A 313 -23.77 -3.89 19.23
C ASN A 313 -23.11 -3.30 17.97
N GLU A 314 -22.92 -1.98 17.91
CA GLU A 314 -22.19 -1.30 16.83
C GLU A 314 -20.72 -1.76 16.79
N ILE A 315 -20.05 -1.78 17.96
CA ILE A 315 -18.67 -2.29 18.11
C ILE A 315 -18.56 -3.74 17.63
N ASP A 316 -19.49 -4.59 18.03
CA ASP A 316 -19.47 -6.02 17.71
C ASP A 316 -19.64 -6.28 16.21
N ASN A 317 -20.59 -5.58 15.57
CA ASN A 317 -20.83 -5.68 14.14
C ASN A 317 -19.63 -5.19 13.31
N GLU A 318 -19.03 -4.06 13.68
CA GLU A 318 -17.86 -3.52 12.99
C GLU A 318 -16.66 -4.47 13.13
N TRP A 319 -16.49 -5.07 14.32
CA TRP A 319 -15.45 -6.04 14.58
C TRP A 319 -15.58 -7.32 13.76
N GLU A 320 -16.79 -7.86 13.62
CA GLU A 320 -17.05 -9.02 12.78
C GLU A 320 -16.79 -8.74 11.28
N LEU A 321 -17.10 -7.54 10.80
CA LEU A 321 -16.77 -7.13 9.44
C LEU A 321 -15.26 -7.09 9.18
N ILE A 322 -14.49 -6.56 10.14
CA ILE A 322 -13.03 -6.49 10.04
C ILE A 322 -12.43 -7.90 10.04
N LYS A 323 -12.88 -8.78 10.95
CA LYS A 323 -12.46 -10.20 11.01
C LYS A 323 -12.70 -10.91 9.68
N LYS A 324 -13.87 -10.69 9.06
CA LYS A 324 -14.25 -11.35 7.81
C LYS A 324 -13.41 -10.88 6.62
N LYS A 325 -13.03 -9.60 6.59
CA LYS A 325 -12.25 -9.02 5.48
C LYS A 325 -10.75 -9.32 5.58
N HIS A 326 -10.21 -9.52 6.79
CA HIS A 326 -8.75 -9.56 7.02
C HIS A 326 -8.31 -10.71 7.95
N ASN A 327 -8.45 -11.96 7.47
CA ASN A 327 -8.13 -13.17 8.24
C ASN A 327 -6.70 -13.22 8.79
N ALA A 328 -5.69 -12.71 8.07
CA ALA A 328 -4.28 -12.80 8.45
C ALA A 328 -3.90 -11.87 9.63
N ILE A 329 -4.77 -10.92 10.00
CA ILE A 329 -4.45 -9.81 10.91
C ILE A 329 -5.35 -9.81 12.16
N LYS A 330 -6.25 -10.79 12.24
CA LYS A 330 -7.28 -10.95 13.25
C LYS A 330 -6.73 -10.99 14.68
N GLU A 331 -5.63 -11.71 14.90
CA GLU A 331 -5.06 -11.89 16.23
C GLU A 331 -4.38 -10.62 16.78
N GLN A 332 -3.78 -9.81 15.90
CA GLN A 332 -3.04 -8.62 16.30
C GLN A 332 -3.96 -7.51 16.85
N PHE A 333 -5.23 -7.53 16.45
CA PHE A 333 -6.19 -6.50 16.79
C PHE A 333 -7.20 -6.94 17.88
N ASP A 334 -7.25 -8.22 18.27
CA ASP A 334 -8.14 -8.74 19.35
C ASP A 334 -7.97 -7.99 20.68
N THR A 335 -6.73 -7.56 20.96
CA THR A 335 -6.40 -6.74 22.13
C THR A 335 -7.19 -5.42 22.17
N GLN A 336 -7.45 -4.82 21.02
CA GLN A 336 -8.15 -3.54 20.92
C GLN A 336 -9.64 -3.73 21.21
N TYR A 337 -10.26 -4.77 20.65
CA TYR A 337 -11.65 -5.12 20.93
C TYR A 337 -11.87 -5.45 22.41
N ARG A 338 -11.01 -6.28 23.01
CA ARG A 338 -11.07 -6.59 24.45
C ARG A 338 -10.99 -5.34 25.33
N ALA A 339 -10.22 -4.34 24.91
CA ALA A 339 -10.16 -3.07 25.62
C ALA A 339 -11.49 -2.29 25.56
N LEU A 340 -12.21 -2.30 24.42
CA LEU A 340 -13.55 -1.70 24.31
C LEU A 340 -14.57 -2.47 25.14
N GLU A 341 -14.56 -3.80 25.06
CA GLU A 341 -15.46 -4.67 25.83
C GLU A 341 -15.27 -4.45 27.34
N SER A 342 -14.03 -4.38 27.81
CA SER A 342 -13.72 -4.07 29.21
C SER A 342 -14.26 -2.72 29.65
N ARG A 343 -14.17 -1.69 28.79
CA ARG A 343 -14.73 -0.36 29.09
C ARG A 343 -16.26 -0.37 29.11
N TYR A 344 -16.90 -1.05 28.16
CA TYR A 344 -18.35 -1.25 28.16
C TYR A 344 -18.81 -1.91 29.48
N LYS A 345 -18.16 -2.99 29.90
CA LYS A 345 -18.48 -3.70 31.16
C LYS A 345 -18.36 -2.79 32.36
N HIS A 346 -17.26 -2.03 32.45
CA HIS A 346 -17.05 -1.08 33.54
C HIS A 346 -18.16 -0.01 33.56
N GLN A 347 -18.48 0.56 32.41
CA GLN A 347 -19.50 1.60 32.27
C GLN A 347 -20.91 1.09 32.60
N TYR A 348 -21.20 -0.16 32.25
CA TYR A 348 -22.46 -0.83 32.60
C TYR A 348 -22.59 -1.01 34.12
N VAL A 349 -21.55 -1.52 34.79
CA VAL A 349 -21.53 -1.68 36.25
C VAL A 349 -21.72 -0.34 36.96
N LEU A 350 -21.08 0.72 36.47
CA LEU A 350 -21.23 2.06 37.03
C LEU A 350 -22.69 2.56 36.97
N LEU A 351 -23.42 2.30 35.87
CA LEU A 351 -24.85 2.61 35.77
C LEU A 351 -25.70 1.80 36.78
N GLU A 352 -25.30 0.57 37.11
CA GLU A 352 -25.95 -0.22 38.17
C GLU A 352 -25.74 0.36 39.55
N VAL A 353 -24.52 0.80 39.85
CA VAL A 353 -24.20 1.48 41.12
C VAL A 353 -25.04 2.74 41.26
N VAL A 354 -25.19 3.53 40.19
CA VAL A 354 -26.06 4.71 40.18
C VAL A 354 -27.53 4.34 40.46
N ALA A 355 -28.05 3.29 39.82
CA ALA A 355 -29.42 2.83 40.08
C ALA A 355 -29.65 2.39 41.53
N LEU A 356 -28.65 1.71 42.12
CA LEU A 356 -28.67 1.29 43.52
C LEU A 356 -28.71 2.51 44.47
N ILE A 357 -27.91 3.54 44.20
CA ILE A 357 -27.91 4.79 44.99
C ILE A 357 -29.29 5.46 44.95
N VAL A 358 -29.93 5.53 43.77
CA VAL A 358 -31.27 6.11 43.62
C VAL A 358 -32.32 5.35 44.44
N ILE A 359 -32.27 4.01 44.44
CA ILE A 359 -33.22 3.18 45.21
C ILE A 359 -32.98 3.31 46.71
N LEU A 360 -31.73 3.34 47.16
CA LEU A 360 -31.41 3.59 48.57
C LEU A 360 -31.89 4.97 49.03
N ALA A 361 -31.71 6.01 48.20
CA ALA A 361 -32.21 7.34 48.49
C ALA A 361 -33.74 7.38 48.57
N CYS A 362 -34.44 6.68 47.66
CA CYS A 362 -35.89 6.55 47.70
C CYS A 362 -36.36 5.82 48.98
N MET A 363 -35.73 4.70 49.32
CA MET A 363 -36.02 3.94 50.54
C MET A 363 -35.81 4.80 51.80
N ALA A 364 -34.69 5.52 51.88
CA ALA A 364 -34.41 6.45 52.97
C ALA A 364 -35.47 7.56 53.07
N THR A 365 -35.91 8.10 51.93
CA THR A 365 -36.97 9.13 51.89
C THR A 365 -38.30 8.60 52.41
N VAL A 366 -38.68 7.36 52.06
CA VAL A 366 -39.90 6.70 52.56
C VAL A 366 -39.83 6.48 54.08
N LEU A 367 -38.67 6.04 54.59
CA LEU A 367 -38.45 5.87 56.03
C LEU A 367 -38.51 7.20 56.78
N LEU A 368 -37.90 8.27 56.23
CA LEU A 368 -37.97 9.61 56.81
C LEU A 368 -39.39 10.17 56.82
N PHE A 369 -40.17 9.93 55.76
CA PHE A 369 -41.58 10.27 55.72
C PHE A 369 -42.36 9.56 56.83
N ASN A 370 -42.18 8.24 56.97
CA ASN A 370 -42.86 7.46 58.01
C ASN A 370 -42.47 7.94 59.42
N TYR A 371 -41.18 8.13 59.68
CA TYR A 371 -40.69 8.66 60.95
C TYR A 371 -41.34 10.00 61.31
N ASN A 372 -41.37 10.95 60.37
CA ASN A 372 -41.91 12.28 60.64
C ASN A 372 -43.44 12.34 60.69
N SER A 373 -44.16 11.42 60.06
CA SER A 373 -45.64 11.39 60.06
C SER A 373 -46.28 10.40 61.03
N ALA A 374 -45.49 9.66 61.81
CA ALA A 374 -45.96 8.67 62.78
C ALA A 374 -45.31 8.86 64.17
N SER A 375 -45.35 10.09 64.69
CA SER A 375 -44.87 10.40 66.06
C SER A 375 -43.41 10.01 66.33
N GLN A 376 -42.53 10.14 65.33
CA GLN A 376 -41.10 9.78 65.43
C GLN A 376 -40.84 8.30 65.74
N LYS A 377 -41.76 7.41 65.36
CA LYS A 377 -41.56 5.96 65.38
C LYS A 377 -41.45 5.43 63.96
N ILE A 378 -40.41 4.63 63.70
CA ILE A 378 -40.28 3.90 62.43
C ILE A 378 -41.12 2.62 62.54
N SER A 379 -42.05 2.43 61.59
CA SER A 379 -42.80 1.17 61.49
C SER A 379 -41.87 0.03 61.08
N VAL A 380 -41.75 -0.97 61.97
CA VAL A 380 -40.90 -2.16 61.75
C VAL A 380 -41.42 -2.97 60.55
N GLU A 381 -42.74 -3.04 60.36
CA GLU A 381 -43.37 -3.73 59.23
C GLU A 381 -42.99 -3.09 57.89
N LEU A 382 -43.03 -1.75 57.82
CA LEU A 382 -42.65 -1.01 56.61
C LEU A 382 -41.15 -1.19 56.30
N ALA A 383 -40.29 -1.13 57.31
CA ALA A 383 -38.87 -1.35 57.14
C ALA A 383 -38.57 -2.76 56.63
N MET A 384 -39.21 -3.80 57.19
CA MET A 384 -39.08 -5.18 56.72
C MET A 384 -39.55 -5.34 55.27
N LEU A 385 -40.67 -4.71 54.90
CA LEU A 385 -41.20 -4.74 53.54
C LEU A 385 -40.25 -4.08 52.53
N LEU A 386 -39.68 -2.92 52.86
CA LEU A 386 -38.72 -2.23 52.01
C LEU A 386 -37.43 -3.06 51.83
N VAL A 387 -36.93 -3.66 52.91
CA VAL A 387 -35.77 -4.56 52.87
C VAL A 387 -36.05 -5.78 51.98
N PHE A 388 -37.24 -6.37 52.07
CA PHE A 388 -37.64 -7.48 51.22
C PHE A 388 -37.62 -7.11 49.72
N PHE A 389 -38.23 -5.98 49.35
CA PHE A 389 -38.19 -5.50 47.96
C PHE A 389 -36.78 -5.15 47.50
N PHE A 390 -35.96 -4.59 48.39
CA PHE A 390 -34.55 -4.29 48.10
C PHE A 390 -33.73 -5.56 47.83
N ILE A 391 -33.94 -6.62 48.61
CA ILE A 391 -33.29 -7.92 48.38
C ILE A 391 -33.71 -8.50 47.02
N ILE A 392 -35.00 -8.47 46.69
CA ILE A 392 -35.50 -8.93 45.39
C ILE A 392 -34.86 -8.12 44.26
N TYR A 393 -34.81 -6.80 44.41
CA TYR A 393 -34.19 -5.91 43.43
C TYR A 393 -32.71 -6.27 43.21
N ILE A 394 -31.93 -6.41 44.29
CA ILE A 394 -30.52 -6.81 44.20
C ILE A 394 -30.38 -8.16 43.51
N ALA A 395 -31.19 -9.17 43.87
CA ALA A 395 -31.12 -10.48 43.26
C ALA A 395 -31.38 -10.42 41.74
N CYS A 396 -32.42 -9.71 41.31
CA CYS A 396 -32.73 -9.50 39.89
C CYS A 396 -31.62 -8.74 39.14
N ARG A 397 -31.04 -7.70 39.75
CA ARG A 397 -29.96 -6.93 39.13
C ARG A 397 -28.66 -7.73 39.07
N ALA A 398 -28.30 -8.43 40.13
CA ALA A 398 -27.11 -9.29 40.18
C ALA A 398 -27.14 -10.35 39.08
N TYR A 399 -28.30 -11.02 38.90
CA TYR A 399 -28.50 -11.96 37.79
C TYR A 399 -28.27 -11.30 36.42
N THR A 400 -28.84 -10.12 36.22
CA THR A 400 -28.70 -9.38 34.96
C THR A 400 -27.24 -8.97 34.70
N VAL A 401 -26.52 -8.46 35.71
CA VAL A 401 -25.12 -8.08 35.59
C VAL A 401 -24.24 -9.29 35.30
N ILE A 402 -24.43 -10.39 36.02
CA ILE A 402 -23.66 -11.62 35.79
C ILE A 402 -23.87 -12.12 34.36
N SER A 403 -25.12 -12.12 33.88
CA SER A 403 -25.44 -12.56 32.51
C SER A 403 -24.81 -11.69 31.40
N LYS A 404 -24.61 -10.39 31.65
CA LYS A 404 -24.12 -9.44 30.64
C LYS A 404 -22.62 -9.16 30.73
N VAL A 405 -22.02 -9.30 31.91
CA VAL A 405 -20.63 -8.90 32.19
C VAL A 405 -19.71 -10.12 32.33
N LEU A 406 -20.18 -11.19 32.98
CA LEU A 406 -19.37 -12.31 33.43
C LEU A 406 -19.45 -13.54 32.51
N LEU A 407 -20.60 -13.79 31.88
CA LEU A 407 -20.71 -14.86 30.90
C LEU A 407 -20.18 -14.35 29.55
N PRO A 408 -19.08 -14.94 29.02
CA PRO A 408 -18.72 -14.70 27.63
C PRO A 408 -19.88 -15.19 26.77
N ARG A 409 -20.43 -14.34 25.89
CA ARG A 409 -21.28 -14.85 24.82
C ARG A 409 -20.39 -15.79 24.00
N SER A 410 -20.73 -17.07 24.02
CA SER A 410 -20.11 -18.07 23.16
C SER A 410 -20.18 -17.56 21.72
N THR A 411 -19.01 -17.52 21.10
CA THR A 411 -18.71 -17.28 19.68
C THR A 411 -19.82 -17.67 18.71
#